data_AF-A0A3S3QM42-F1
#
_entry.id   AF-A0A3S3QM42-F1
#
_cell.length_a   1.000
_cell.length_b   1.000
_cell.length_c   1.000
_cell.angle_alpha   90.00
_cell.angle_beta   90.00
_cell.angle_gamma   90.00
#
_symmetry.space_group_name_H-M   'P 1'
#
loop_
_entity.id
_entity.type
_entity.pdbx_description
1 polymer ?
#
loop_
_entity_poly.entity_id
_entity_poly.type
_entity_poly.pdbx_seq_one_letter_code
_entity_poly.pdbx_strand_id
1 'polypeptide(L)' 'MKEEHKIILELLSSYLDKNPEQRFGQAIFNLGINEFQNNSDLKNPNYNLRDIHNDKDTDVIERIKNQLIWLDSQSKIPE' A
#
# COMPACT_ATOMS: atom_id res chain seq x y z
N MET A 1 8.49 -18.47 5.86
CA MET A 1 7.73 -17.22 6.05
C MET A 1 8.27 -16.55 7.30
N LYS A 2 8.67 -15.28 7.24
CA LYS A 2 9.17 -14.52 8.40
C LYS A 2 8.01 -13.89 9.18
N GLU A 3 8.28 -13.35 10.36
CA GLU A 3 7.26 -12.64 11.14
C GLU A 3 6.75 -11.39 10.41
N GLU A 4 7.64 -10.64 9.76
CA GLU A 4 7.28 -9.45 9.00
C GLU A 4 6.32 -9.80 7.85
N HIS A 5 6.52 -10.95 7.20
CA HIS A 5 5.63 -11.42 6.14
C HIS A 5 4.22 -11.67 6.69
N LYS A 6 4.10 -12.25 7.89
CA LYS A 6 2.80 -12.48 8.53
C LYS A 6 2.11 -11.16 8.87
N ILE A 7 2.85 -10.20 9.41
CA ILE A 7 2.34 -8.85 9.72
C ILE A 7 1.81 -8.17 8.46
N ILE A 8 2.54 -8.23 7.35
CA ILE A 8 2.10 -7.67 6.07
C ILE A 8 0.80 -8.35 5.59
N LEU A 9 0.72 -9.68 5.67
CA LEU A 9 -0.48 -10.43 5.27
C LEU A 9 -1.69 -10.12 6.17
N GLU A 10 -1.47 -9.98 7.48
CA GLU A 10 -2.54 -9.63 8.44
C GLU A 10 -3.08 -8.23 8.19
N LEU A 11 -2.21 -7.25 7.94
CA LEU A 11 -2.61 -5.88 7.59
C LEU A 11 -3.38 -5.84 6.26
N LEU A 12 -2.90 -6.57 5.25
CA LEU A 12 -3.56 -6.66 3.95
C LEU A 12 -4.93 -7.33 4.04
N SER A 13 -5.04 -8.44 4.78
CA SER A 13 -6.32 -9.12 5.02
C SER A 13 -7.29 -8.19 5.73
N SER A 14 -6.87 -7.58 6.84
CA SER A 14 -7.70 -6.66 7.62
C SER A 14 -8.21 -5.47 6.80
N TYR A 15 -7.39 -4.99 5.86
CA TYR A 15 -7.79 -3.91 4.96
C TYR A 15 -8.84 -4.37 3.93
N LEU A 16 -8.65 -5.54 3.32
CA LEU A 16 -9.61 -6.10 2.35
C LEU A 16 -10.93 -6.49 3.02
N ASP A 17 -10.91 -7.00 4.25
CA ASP A 17 -12.11 -7.31 5.02
C ASP A 17 -12.97 -6.05 5.28
N LYS A 18 -12.32 -4.90 5.45
CA LYS A 18 -13.00 -3.60 5.58
C LYS A 18 -13.43 -2.99 4.24
N ASN A 19 -12.83 -3.42 3.14
CA ASN A 19 -13.03 -2.86 1.80
C ASN A 19 -13.31 -3.97 0.78
N PRO A 20 -14.40 -4.74 0.93
CA PRO A 20 -14.64 -5.96 0.13
C PRO A 20 -14.79 -5.70 -1.38
N GLU A 21 -15.15 -4.48 -1.77
CA GLU A 21 -15.29 -4.08 -3.17
C GLU A 21 -13.94 -3.83 -3.87
N GLN A 22 -12.86 -3.64 -3.11
CA GLN A 22 -11.54 -3.42 -3.70
C GLN A 22 -10.93 -4.72 -4.21
N ARG A 23 -10.35 -4.65 -5.40
CA ARG A 23 -9.58 -5.77 -5.96
C ARG A 23 -8.28 -5.93 -5.17
N PHE A 24 -7.81 -7.17 -5.00
CA PHE A 24 -6.56 -7.49 -4.30
C PHE A 24 -5.36 -6.65 -4.77
N GLY A 25 -5.18 -6.51 -6.09
CA GLY A 25 -4.09 -5.69 -6.64
C GLY A 25 -4.21 -4.21 -6.26
N GLN A 26 -5.42 -3.67 -6.18
CA GLN A 26 -5.67 -2.29 -5.76
C GLN A 26 -5.31 -2.10 -4.27
N ALA A 27 -5.62 -3.07 -3.42
CA ALA A 27 -5.21 -3.04 -2.02
C ALA A 27 -3.68 -3.03 -1.84
N ILE A 28 -2.94 -3.77 -2.67
CA ILE A 28 -1.46 -3.72 -2.67
C ILE A 28 -0.94 -2.29 -2.92
N PHE A 29 -1.54 -1.59 -3.88
CA PHE A 29 -1.16 -0.19 -4.19
C PHE A 29 -1.63 0.79 -3.11
N ASN A 30 -2.88 0.67 -2.66
CA ASN A 30 -3.46 1.56 -1.64
C ASN A 30 -2.70 1.48 -0.31
N LEU A 31 -2.18 0.30 0.04
CA LEU A 31 -1.38 0.10 1.24
C LEU A 31 0.11 0.43 1.03
N GLY A 32 0.53 0.86 -0.17
CA GLY A 32 1.93 1.19 -0.45
C GLY A 32 2.89 -0.01 -0.33
N ILE A 33 2.37 -1.24 -0.50
CA ILE A 33 3.18 -2.45 -0.56
C ILE A 33 4.03 -2.42 -1.83
N ASN A 34 3.41 -2.04 -2.94
CA ASN A 34 4.08 -1.67 -4.17
C ASN A 34 3.48 -0.34 -4.67
N GLU A 35 4.21 0.39 -5.50
CA GLU A 35 3.81 1.71 -5.99
C GLU A 35 4.44 2.00 -7.36
N PHE A 36 3.98 3.02 -8.05
CA PHE A 36 4.67 3.53 -9.24
C PHE A 36 5.79 4.49 -8.79
N GLN A 37 6.91 4.50 -9.51
CA GLN A 37 8.06 5.37 -9.18
C GLN A 37 7.73 6.87 -9.26
N ASN A 38 6.74 7.27 -10.07
CA ASN A 38 6.42 8.67 -10.27
C ASN A 38 4.91 8.86 -10.53
N ASN A 39 4.16 9.23 -9.49
CA ASN A 39 2.71 9.42 -9.55
C ASN A 39 2.26 10.77 -10.14
N SER A 40 3.21 11.65 -10.47
CA SER A 40 2.95 13.03 -10.89
C SER A 40 2.82 13.22 -12.40
N ASP A 41 3.27 12.27 -13.23
CA ASP A 41 3.14 12.37 -14.69
C ASP A 41 2.78 11.02 -15.33
N LEU A 42 1.49 10.84 -15.65
CA LEU A 42 0.93 9.67 -16.34
C LEU A 42 1.41 9.51 -17.78
N LYS A 43 2.04 10.54 -18.37
CA LYS A 43 2.63 10.49 -19.72
C LYS A 43 4.12 10.19 -19.68
N ASN A 44 4.70 10.02 -18.48
CA ASN A 44 6.10 9.68 -18.35
C ASN A 44 6.32 8.26 -18.91
N PRO A 45 7.19 8.08 -19.92
CA PRO A 45 7.54 6.76 -20.42
C PRO A 45 8.18 5.85 -19.35
N ASN A 46 8.56 6.42 -18.20
CA ASN A 46 9.01 5.72 -17.00
C ASN A 46 7.88 5.48 -15.98
N TYR A 47 6.64 5.28 -16.42
CA TYR A 47 5.53 4.80 -15.56
C TYR A 47 5.77 3.33 -15.16
N ASN A 48 6.82 3.13 -14.37
CA ASN A 48 7.31 1.85 -13.95
C ASN A 48 6.91 1.60 -12.50
N LEU A 49 6.72 0.32 -12.17
CA LEU A 49 6.63 -0.10 -10.79
C LEU A 49 7.94 0.23 -10.07
N ARG A 50 7.82 0.61 -8.80
CA ARG A 50 8.95 0.77 -7.90
C ARG A 50 9.72 -0.54 -7.86
N ASP A 51 11.04 -0.43 -7.99
CA ASP A 51 11.91 -1.53 -7.66
C ASP A 51 11.92 -1.70 -6.13
N ILE A 52 11.38 -2.83 -5.67
CA ILE A 52 11.28 -3.19 -4.26
C ILE A 52 12.32 -4.25 -3.85
N HIS A 53 13.26 -4.61 -4.73
CA HIS A 53 14.26 -5.65 -4.44
C HIS A 53 15.06 -5.38 -3.16
N ASN A 54 15.34 -4.10 -2.88
CA ASN A 54 16.13 -3.68 -1.71
C ASN A 54 15.27 -3.16 -0.56
N ASP A 55 13.94 -3.18 -0.69
CA ASP A 55 13.05 -2.78 0.39
C ASP A 55 13.08 -3.85 1.49
N LYS A 56 13.27 -3.41 2.74
CA LYS A 56 13.15 -4.32 3.87
C LYS A 56 11.67 -4.52 4.19
N ASP A 57 11.32 -5.71 4.65
CA ASP A 57 9.96 -6.02 5.09
C ASP A 57 9.48 -5.04 6.18
N THR A 58 10.38 -4.54 7.03
CA THR A 58 10.11 -3.50 8.03
C THR A 58 9.67 -2.18 7.42
N ASP A 59 10.33 -1.75 6.34
CA ASP A 59 10.04 -0.49 5.66
C ASP A 59 8.68 -0.57 4.98
N VAL A 60 8.35 -1.75 4.42
CA VAL A 60 7.01 -2.04 3.88
C VAL A 60 5.94 -1.93 4.97
N ILE A 61 6.17 -2.51 6.15
CA ILE A 61 5.23 -2.43 7.28
C ILE A 61 5.00 -0.98 7.70
N GLU A 62 6.05 -0.16 7.79
CA GLU A 62 5.93 1.26 8.13
C GLU A 62 5.13 2.02 7.08
N ARG A 63 5.35 1.76 5.78
CA ARG A 63 4.54 2.36 4.71
C ARG A 63 3.06 1.99 4.83
N ILE A 64 2.74 0.71 5.05
CA ILE A 64 1.36 0.26 5.23
C ILE A 64 0.69 1.03 6.38
N LYS A 65 1.37 1.13 7.53
CA LYS A 65 0.84 1.86 8.69
C LYS A 65 0.59 3.34 8.40
N ASN A 66 1.54 4.00 7.72
CA ASN A 66 1.39 5.40 7.34
C ASN A 66 0.24 5.61 6.36
N GLN A 67 0.05 4.70 5.39
CA GLN A 67 -1.07 4.75 4.44
C GLN A 67 -2.42 4.56 5.15
N LEU A 68 -2.51 3.62 6.09
CA LEU A 68 -3.74 3.43 6.89
C LEU A 68 -4.10 4.69 7.69
N ILE A 69 -3.11 5.33 8.34
CA ILE A 69 -3.33 6.59 9.06
C ILE A 69 -3.82 7.69 8.11
N TRP A 70 -3.21 7.79 6.92
CA TRP A 70 -3.61 8.77 5.92
C TRP A 70 -5.05 8.52 5.43
N LEU A 71 -5.40 7.29 5.07
CA LEU A 71 -6.75 6.91 4.63
C LEU A 71 -7.82 7.17 5.71
N ASP A 72 -7.50 6.88 6.97
CA ASP A 72 -8.38 7.16 8.11
C ASP A 72 -8.56 8.68 8.32
N SER A 73 -7.54 9.50 8.01
CA SER A 73 -7.63 10.96 8.09
C SER A 73 -8.54 11.55 7.00
N GLN A 74 -8.48 11.00 5.78
CA GLN A 74 -9.32 11.45 4.66
C GLN A 74 -10.80 11.11 4.90
N SER A 75 -11.08 9.95 5.51
CA SER A 75 -12.44 9.51 5.82
C SER A 75 -13.16 10.36 6.88
N LYS A 76 -12.44 11.24 7.59
CA LYS A 76 -12.96 12.07 8.68
C LYS A 76 -13.27 13.51 8.28
N ILE A 77 -12.99 13.91 7.04
CA ILE A 77 -13.31 15.25 6.53
C ILE A 77 -14.68 15.15 5.85
N PRO A 78 -15.76 15.74 6.40
CA PRO A 78 -17.03 15.83 5.70
C PRO A 78 -16.89 16.82 4.53
N GLU A 79 -17.51 16.51 3.39
CA GLU A 79 -17.70 17.46 2.27
C GLU A 79 -18.39 18.77 2.72
#